data_AF-A0A436BHX4-F1
#
_entry.id   AF-A0A436BHX4-F1
#
_cell.length_a   1.000
_cell.length_b   1.000
_cell.length_c   1.000
_cell.angle_alpha   90.00
_cell.angle_beta   90.00
_cell.angle_gamma   90.00
#
_symmetry.space_group_name_H-M   'P 1'
#
loop_
_entity.id
_entity.type
_entity.pdbx_description
1 polymer ?
#
loop_
_entity_poly.entity_id
_entity_poly.type
_entity_poly.pdbx_seq_one_letter_code
_entity_poly.pdbx_strand_id
1 'polypeptide(L)'
;LPLPTVTATVVGLIELLGGLAILVGFKTRIVAWVLAVFTVATGLVAHTGWADQMQMIQFLKNLAIAGGFLVLASSGAGAYSIDAKRG
;
A
#
# COMPACT_ATOMS: atom_id res chain seq x y z
N LEU A 1 -18.38 -2.78 -9.04
CA LEU A 1 -17.81 -4.06 -8.54
C LEU A 1 -18.97 -4.96 -8.12
N PRO A 2 -19.05 -6.22 -8.58
CA PRO A 2 -20.22 -7.06 -8.34
C PRO A 2 -20.41 -7.52 -6.88
N LEU A 3 -19.46 -7.28 -5.95
CA LEU A 3 -19.61 -7.52 -4.50
C LEU A 3 -18.79 -6.49 -3.68
N PRO A 4 -19.27 -5.25 -3.49
CA PRO A 4 -18.48 -4.16 -2.89
C PRO A 4 -17.93 -4.47 -1.49
N THR A 5 -18.75 -5.10 -0.65
CA THR A 5 -18.36 -5.45 0.73
C THR A 5 -17.23 -6.46 0.76
N VAL A 6 -17.28 -7.50 -0.06
CA VAL A 6 -16.24 -8.54 -0.12
C VAL A 6 -14.93 -7.94 -0.61
N THR A 7 -14.96 -7.13 -1.67
CA THR A 7 -13.76 -6.45 -2.18
C THR A 7 -13.16 -5.53 -1.12
N ALA A 8 -13.99 -4.74 -0.42
CA ALA A 8 -13.52 -3.86 0.65
C ALA A 8 -12.88 -4.64 1.80
N THR A 9 -13.46 -5.76 2.24
CA THR A 9 -12.89 -6.60 3.29
C THR A 9 -11.54 -7.19 2.88
N VAL A 10 -11.43 -7.70 1.66
CA VAL A 10 -10.17 -8.28 1.16
C VAL A 10 -9.08 -7.21 1.05
N VAL A 11 -9.41 -6.05 0.48
CA VAL A 11 -8.49 -4.90 0.39
C VAL A 11 -8.00 -4.48 1.77
N GLY A 12 -8.94 -4.29 2.72
CA GLY A 12 -8.60 -3.90 4.08
C GLY A 12 -7.70 -4.91 4.81
N LEU A 13 -7.91 -6.21 4.59
CA LEU A 13 -7.03 -7.25 5.14
C LEU A 13 -5.62 -7.19 4.56
N ILE A 14 -5.48 -6.97 3.24
CA ILE A 14 -4.17 -6.82 2.59
C ILE A 14 -3.43 -5.61 3.15
N GLU A 15 -4.11 -4.47 3.27
CA GLU A 15 -3.55 -3.23 3.80
C GLU A 15 -3.13 -3.37 5.26
N LEU A 16 -3.97 -4.01 6.09
CA LEU A 16 -3.67 -4.24 7.50
C LEU A 16 -2.47 -5.16 7.69
N LEU A 17 -2.48 -6.33 7.04
CA LEU A 17 -1.40 -7.32 7.18
C LEU A 17 -0.09 -6.81 6.58
N GLY A 18 -0.16 -6.16 5.41
CA GLY A 18 1.01 -5.53 4.79
C GLY A 18 1.56 -4.38 5.63
N GLY A 19 0.69 -3.52 6.15
CA GLY A 19 1.06 -2.42 7.05
C GLY A 19 1.73 -2.92 8.32
N LEU A 20 1.20 -3.99 8.93
CA LEU A 20 1.81 -4.64 10.09
C LEU A 20 3.17 -5.25 9.76
N ALA A 21 3.32 -5.90 8.60
CA ALA A 21 4.60 -6.45 8.16
C ALA A 21 5.66 -5.35 7.95
N ILE A 22 5.27 -4.19 7.40
CA ILE A 22 6.13 -3.00 7.33
C ILE A 22 6.47 -2.49 8.73
N LEU A 23 5.48 -2.37 9.63
CA LEU A 23 5.64 -1.84 10.98
C LEU A 23 6.68 -2.61 11.79
N VAL A 24 6.60 -3.95 11.78
CA VAL A 24 7.56 -4.81 12.49
C VAL A 24 8.87 -4.99 11.70
N GLY A 25 8.91 -4.49 10.47
CA GLY A 25 10.06 -4.58 9.58
C GLY A 25 10.36 -6.01 9.14
N PHE A 26 9.33 -6.78 8.78
CA PHE A 26 9.45 -8.13 8.25
C PHE A 26 9.32 -8.11 6.72
N LYS A 27 10.37 -8.55 6.02
CA LYS A 27 10.50 -8.50 4.56
C LYS A 27 10.14 -7.14 3.97
N THR A 28 10.58 -6.05 4.62
CA THR A 28 10.09 -4.69 4.35
C THR A 28 10.17 -4.32 2.87
N ARG A 29 11.25 -4.66 2.18
CA ARG A 29 11.41 -4.37 0.74
C ARG A 29 10.36 -5.04 -0.13
N ILE A 30 10.11 -6.33 0.11
CA ILE A 30 9.15 -7.11 -0.68
C ILE A 30 7.73 -6.62 -0.39
N VAL A 31 7.39 -6.44 0.88
CA VAL A 31 6.06 -5.97 1.30
C VAL A 31 5.80 -4.56 0.75
N ALA A 32 6.79 -3.68 0.80
CA ALA A 32 6.67 -2.33 0.26
C ALA A 32 6.44 -2.31 -1.25
N TRP A 33 7.14 -3.16 -2.02
CA TRP A 33 6.87 -3.31 -3.46
C TRP A 33 5.44 -3.78 -3.74
N VAL A 34 4.99 -4.82 -3.03
CA VAL A 34 3.64 -5.37 -3.18
C VAL A 34 2.59 -4.30 -2.87
N LEU A 35 2.75 -3.59 -1.75
CA LEU A 35 1.83 -2.54 -1.35
C LEU A 35 1.86 -1.32 -2.28
N ALA A 36 3.01 -0.94 -2.84
CA ALA A 36 3.10 0.13 -3.83
C ALA A 36 2.26 -0.21 -5.08
N VAL A 37 2.47 -1.40 -5.66
CA VAL A 37 1.72 -1.85 -6.84
C VAL A 37 0.23 -1.99 -6.53
N PHE A 38 -0.10 -2.57 -5.37
CA PHE A 38 -1.47 -2.71 -4.91
C PHE A 38 -2.17 -1.35 -4.77
N THR A 39 -1.50 -0.37 -4.15
CA THR A 39 -2.07 0.97 -3.91
C THR A 39 -2.30 1.74 -5.22
N VAL A 40 -1.41 1.59 -6.20
CA VAL A 40 -1.63 2.16 -7.55
C VAL A 40 -2.83 1.49 -8.20
N ALA A 41 -2.91 0.16 -8.15
CA ALA A 41 -4.02 -0.59 -8.74
C ALA A 41 -5.37 -0.22 -8.10
N THR A 42 -5.44 -0.10 -6.76
CA THR A 42 -6.68 0.33 -6.08
C THR A 42 -7.04 1.77 -6.43
N GLY A 43 -6.09 2.68 -6.55
CA GLY A 43 -6.35 4.04 -7.06
C GLY A 43 -6.97 4.04 -8.46
N LEU A 44 -6.41 3.26 -9.39
CA LEU A 44 -6.90 3.17 -10.77
C LEU A 44 -8.26 2.50 -10.90
N VAL A 45 -8.61 1.58 -9.98
CA VAL A 45 -9.88 0.85 -10.01
C VAL A 45 -10.99 1.56 -9.23
N ALA A 46 -10.66 2.19 -8.10
CA ALA A 46 -11.63 2.80 -7.19
C ALA A 46 -11.91 4.27 -7.48
N HIS A 47 -10.97 4.99 -8.10
CA HIS A 47 -11.04 6.43 -8.32
C HIS A 47 -10.87 6.82 -9.79
N THR A 48 -11.78 6.36 -10.65
CA THR A 48 -11.73 6.55 -12.12
C THR A 48 -12.36 7.86 -12.60
N GLY A 49 -13.17 8.52 -11.77
CA GLY A 49 -13.93 9.71 -12.12
C GLY A 49 -13.11 11.01 -12.03
N TRP A 50 -12.01 11.13 -12.78
CA TRP A 50 -11.02 12.20 -12.63
C TRP A 50 -11.50 13.64 -12.92
N ALA A 51 -12.68 13.80 -13.53
CA ALA A 51 -13.32 15.10 -13.68
C ALA A 51 -13.94 15.61 -12.37
N ASP A 52 -14.22 14.71 -11.42
CA ASP A 52 -14.66 15.05 -10.07
C ASP A 52 -13.45 15.31 -9.16
N GLN A 53 -13.42 16.48 -8.53
CA GLN A 53 -12.31 16.92 -7.69
C GLN A 53 -12.05 15.97 -6.51
N MET A 54 -13.10 15.42 -5.90
CA MET A 54 -12.97 14.50 -4.76
C MET A 54 -12.36 13.18 -5.22
N GLN A 55 -12.78 12.64 -6.35
CA GLN A 55 -12.18 11.45 -6.95
C GLN A 55 -10.70 11.66 -7.29
N MET A 56 -10.35 12.82 -7.88
CA MET A 56 -8.95 13.15 -8.16
C MET A 56 -8.11 13.23 -6.88
N ILE A 57 -8.62 13.86 -5.82
CA ILE A 57 -7.91 13.92 -4.52
C ILE A 57 -7.65 12.52 -3.97
N GLN A 58 -8.63 11.62 -4.04
CA GLN A 58 -8.46 10.25 -3.53
C GLN A 58 -7.48 9.43 -4.39
N PHE A 59 -7.48 9.62 -5.71
CA PHE A 59 -6.49 9.02 -6.59
C PHE A 59 -5.07 9.51 -6.26
N LEU A 60 -4.88 10.83 -6.14
CA LEU A 60 -3.59 11.42 -5.79
C LEU A 60 -3.11 11.00 -4.40
N LYS A 61 -4.02 10.85 -3.43
CA LYS A 61 -3.71 10.28 -2.11
C LYS A 61 -3.12 8.87 -2.24
N ASN A 62 -3.74 7.99 -3.03
CA ASN A 62 -3.22 6.64 -3.25
C ASN A 62 -1.86 6.67 -3.96
N LEU A 63 -1.68 7.57 -4.93
CA LEU A 63 -0.40 7.73 -5.61
C LEU A 63 0.72 8.21 -4.66
N ALA A 64 0.41 9.15 -3.75
CA ALA A 64 1.35 9.61 -2.73
C ALA A 64 1.73 8.48 -1.74
N ILE A 65 0.76 7.69 -1.31
CA ILE A 65 1.00 6.52 -0.45
C ILE A 65 1.89 5.49 -1.16
N ALA A 66 1.62 5.20 -2.44
CA ALA A 66 2.46 4.33 -3.25
C ALA A 66 3.90 4.86 -3.36
N GLY A 67 4.07 6.18 -3.52
CA GLY A 67 5.39 6.83 -3.47
C GLY A 67 6.13 6.59 -2.15
N GLY A 68 5.43 6.70 -1.02
CA GLY A 68 5.98 6.37 0.30
C GLY A 68 6.44 4.90 0.39
N PHE A 69 5.66 3.97 -0.15
CA PHE A 69 6.09 2.56 -0.22
C PHE A 69 7.29 2.35 -1.15
N LEU A 70 7.39 3.04 -2.28
CA LEU A 70 8.57 2.95 -3.16
C LEU A 70 9.85 3.44 -2.48
N VAL A 71 9.76 4.52 -1.69
CA VAL A 71 10.89 5.00 -0.86
C VAL A 71 11.29 3.94 0.17
N LEU A 72 10.32 3.29 0.80
CA LEU A 72 10.59 2.23 1.76
C LEU A 72 11.19 0.98 1.09
N ALA A 73 10.73 0.66 -0.12
CA ALA A 73 11.23 -0.45 -0.91
C ALA A 73 12.70 -0.25 -1.32
N SER A 74 13.12 0.98 -1.63
CA SER A 74 14.53 1.31 -1.92
C SER A 74 15.39 1.35 -0.66
N SER A 75 14.90 2.00 0.39
CA SER A 75 15.65 2.24 1.64
C SER A 75 15.80 0.95 2.47
N GLY A 76 14.81 0.06 2.44
CA GLY A 76 14.79 -1.17 3.24
C GLY A 76 14.36 -0.96 4.70
N ALA A 77 14.48 -2.00 5.50
CA ALA A 77 14.03 -2.01 6.89
C ALA A 77 15.01 -1.25 7.81
N GLY A 78 14.49 -0.52 8.80
CA GLY A 78 15.32 0.23 9.76
C GLY A 78 16.06 -0.67 10.78
N ALA A 79 16.97 -0.10 11.57
CA ALA A 79 17.82 -0.83 12.52
C ALA A 79 17.06 -1.61 13.62
N TYR A 80 15.81 -1.20 13.93
CA TYR A 80 14.96 -1.88 14.89
C TYR A 80 14.06 -2.97 14.27
N SER A 81 14.19 -3.25 12.98
CA SER A 81 13.37 -4.22 12.26
C SER A 81 13.69 -5.68 12.62
N ILE A 82 12.71 -6.57 12.41
CA ILE A 82 12.93 -8.01 12.45
C ILE A 82 13.95 -8.43 11.39
N ASP A 83 13.91 -7.84 10.19
CA ASP A 83 14.88 -8.09 9.12
C ASP A 83 16.32 -7.79 9.59
N ALA A 84 16.55 -6.69 10.32
CA ALA A 84 17.87 -6.32 10.85
C ALA A 84 18.34 -7.20 12.03
N LYS A 85 17.43 -7.89 12.72
CA LYS A 85 17.77 -8.82 13.82
C LYS A 85 17.97 -10.26 13.35
N ARG A 86 17.59 -10.58 12.11
CA ARG A 86 17.74 -11.91 11.50
C ARG A 86 18.95 -12.02 10.57
N GLY A 87 19.64 -10.90 10.30
CA GLY A 87 20.90 -10.81 9.55
C GLY A 87 22.05 -10.45 10.47
#